data_AF-A0A519V905-F1
#
_entry.id   AF-A0A519V905-F1
#
_cell.length_a   1.000
_cell.length_b   1.000
_cell.length_c   1.000
_cell.angle_alpha   90.00
_cell.angle_beta   90.00
_cell.angle_gamma   90.00
#
_symmetry.space_group_name_H-M   'P 1'
#
loop_
_entity.id
_entity.type
_entity.pdbx_description
1 polymer ?
#
loop_
_entity_poly.entity_id
_entity_poly.type
_entity_poly.pdbx_seq_one_letter_code
_entity_poly.pdbx_strand_id
1 'polypeptide(L)'
;GVATATVCALRGLECVVYMGEVDIKRQAPNVARMKMLGATVVPATSGSKTLKDATNEAMRDWINNPVDTHYIIGSVVGPHPYPDMVARFQSIISEETKKQLLEKTGKDQPDYVLACVGGGSNAAGMFYHFIDDENVQLIAVEAAGKGVDSGFSAATTYLGKEGVLHGSRSILMQTADGQVVEPHSVSAGLDYPGIGPQHAHLFKTKRGKYVSITDDESLDAGLLLTQLEGIIPAIESAHALAYLEKMEFKGGENVVVCLSGRGDKDMETYMKHFNL
;
A
#
# COMPACT_ATOMS: atom_id res chain seq x y z
N GLY A 1 8.33 7.98 -4.75
CA GLY A 1 9.66 8.31 -5.29
C GLY A 1 9.68 8.32 -6.81
N VAL A 2 9.90 7.16 -7.45
CA VAL A 2 10.04 7.07 -8.92
C VAL A 2 8.88 7.72 -9.68
N ALA A 3 7.62 7.45 -9.31
CA ALA A 3 6.46 8.05 -9.97
C ALA A 3 6.48 9.60 -9.92
N THR A 4 6.78 10.16 -8.75
CA THR A 4 6.94 11.62 -8.56
C THR A 4 8.06 12.18 -9.43
N ALA A 5 9.24 11.56 -9.39
CA ALA A 5 10.40 11.97 -10.19
C ALA A 5 10.08 11.97 -11.70
N THR A 6 9.34 10.96 -12.19
CA THR A 6 8.90 10.89 -13.58
C THR A 6 8.02 12.07 -13.98
N VAL A 7 7.03 12.41 -13.15
CA VAL A 7 6.12 13.52 -13.45
C VAL A 7 6.85 14.86 -13.36
N CYS A 8 7.73 15.05 -12.37
CA CYS A 8 8.53 16.26 -12.26
C CYS A 8 9.46 16.43 -13.45
N ALA A 9 10.17 15.37 -13.87
CA ALA A 9 11.00 15.39 -15.07
C ALA A 9 10.21 15.75 -16.34
N LEU A 10 9.04 15.14 -16.53
CA LEU A 10 8.14 15.44 -17.65
C LEU A 10 7.67 16.89 -17.66
N ARG A 11 7.47 17.49 -16.47
CA ARG A 11 6.94 18.85 -16.30
C ARG A 11 8.02 19.91 -16.12
N GLY A 12 9.30 19.53 -16.10
CA GLY A 12 10.41 20.45 -15.83
C GLY A 12 10.38 21.03 -14.42
N LEU A 13 9.90 20.27 -13.43
CA LEU A 13 9.85 20.66 -12.03
C LEU A 13 11.04 20.07 -11.27
N GLU A 14 11.53 20.80 -10.27
CA GLU A 14 12.47 20.26 -9.30
C GLU A 14 11.79 19.15 -8.48
N CYS A 15 12.54 18.09 -8.16
CA CYS A 15 12.03 16.96 -7.40
C CYS A 15 13.00 16.56 -6.30
N VAL A 16 12.55 16.68 -5.06
CA VAL A 16 13.23 16.15 -3.87
C VAL A 16 12.43 14.96 -3.36
N VAL A 17 13.11 13.83 -3.15
CA VAL A 17 12.51 12.62 -2.57
C VAL A 17 13.23 12.27 -1.29
N TYR A 18 12.51 12.31 -0.18
CA TYR A 18 12.97 11.78 1.10
C TYR A 18 12.76 10.26 1.14
N MET A 19 13.78 9.53 1.58
CA MET A 19 13.74 8.07 1.65
C MET A 19 14.54 7.58 2.84
N GLY A 20 14.03 6.58 3.57
CA GLY A 20 14.73 6.00 4.71
C GLY A 20 16.10 5.45 4.31
N GLU A 21 17.13 5.65 5.14
CA GLU A 21 18.48 5.15 4.84
C GLU A 21 18.52 3.62 4.64
N VAL A 22 17.69 2.87 5.38
CA VAL A 22 17.57 1.42 5.22
C VAL A 22 16.91 1.08 3.88
N ASP A 23 15.88 1.82 3.49
CA ASP A 23 15.14 1.61 2.24
C ASP A 23 15.97 1.98 1.02
N ILE A 24 16.84 2.99 1.11
CA ILE A 24 17.78 3.35 0.03
C ILE A 24 18.66 2.16 -0.36
N LYS A 25 19.06 1.34 0.61
CA LYS A 25 19.85 0.12 0.36
C LYS A 25 18.98 -0.98 -0.23
N ARG A 26 17.82 -1.27 0.37
CA ARG A 26 16.91 -2.36 -0.05
C ARG A 26 16.28 -2.14 -1.43
N GLN A 27 16.10 -0.88 -1.82
CA GLN A 27 15.42 -0.47 -3.06
C GLN A 27 16.36 0.29 -3.99
N ALA A 28 17.65 -0.10 -4.00
CA ALA A 28 18.69 0.54 -4.80
C ALA A 28 18.33 0.73 -6.30
N PRO A 29 17.65 -0.22 -6.99
CA PRO A 29 17.20 0.01 -8.37
C PRO A 29 16.26 1.20 -8.52
N ASN A 30 15.37 1.44 -7.56
CA ASN A 30 14.46 2.58 -7.57
C ASN A 30 15.17 3.90 -7.25
N VAL A 31 16.19 3.88 -6.37
CA VAL A 31 17.05 5.06 -6.11
C VAL A 31 17.81 5.46 -7.37
N ALA A 32 18.38 4.50 -8.10
CA ALA A 32 19.06 4.75 -9.37
C ALA A 32 18.11 5.38 -10.40
N ARG A 33 16.90 4.82 -10.56
CA ARG A 33 15.85 5.37 -11.45
C ARG A 33 15.50 6.82 -11.10
N MET A 34 15.31 7.15 -9.82
CA MET A 34 15.01 8.52 -9.40
C MET A 34 16.12 9.50 -9.77
N LYS A 35 17.39 9.12 -9.53
CA LYS A 35 18.55 9.95 -9.90
C LYS A 35 18.68 10.13 -11.41
N MET A 36 18.43 9.07 -12.20
CA MET A 36 18.40 9.16 -13.66
C MET A 36 17.31 10.11 -14.18
N LEU A 37 16.20 10.23 -13.46
CA LEU A 37 15.12 11.19 -13.75
C LEU A 37 15.43 12.62 -13.27
N GLY A 38 16.60 12.86 -12.68
CA GLY A 38 17.02 14.18 -12.19
C GLY A 38 16.50 14.55 -10.80
N ALA A 39 15.91 13.61 -10.06
CA ALA A 39 15.46 13.86 -8.69
C ALA A 39 16.61 13.79 -7.68
N THR A 40 16.61 14.69 -6.70
CA THR A 40 17.48 14.63 -5.53
C THR A 40 16.89 13.64 -4.52
N VAL A 41 17.67 12.63 -4.12
CA VAL A 41 17.25 11.65 -3.10
C VAL A 41 17.94 11.97 -1.78
N VAL A 42 17.17 12.34 -0.77
CA VAL A 42 17.65 12.75 0.56
C VAL A 42 17.42 11.61 1.57
N PRO A 43 18.48 11.09 2.23
CA PRO A 43 18.33 10.03 3.22
C PRO A 43 17.73 10.55 4.52
N ALA A 44 16.66 9.91 5.00
CA ALA A 44 16.20 10.07 6.38
C ALA A 44 17.05 9.17 7.30
N THR A 45 17.88 9.81 8.12
CA THR A 45 18.85 9.15 9.01
C THR A 45 18.41 9.13 10.47
N SER A 46 17.28 9.77 10.78
CA SER A 46 16.64 9.79 12.09
C SER A 46 15.78 8.54 12.34
N GLY A 47 15.57 8.21 13.61
CA GLY A 47 14.65 7.14 14.01
C GLY A 47 15.01 5.75 13.47
N SER A 48 13.99 5.06 12.95
CA SER A 48 14.08 3.73 12.32
C SER A 48 14.73 3.75 10.94
N LYS A 49 14.86 4.94 10.33
CA LYS A 49 15.42 5.15 9.00
C LYS A 49 14.63 4.44 7.89
N THR A 50 13.31 4.41 8.04
CA THR A 50 12.34 3.80 7.11
C THR A 50 11.31 4.83 6.62
N LEU A 51 10.22 4.38 6.00
CA LEU A 51 9.14 5.20 5.44
C LEU A 51 8.56 6.23 6.42
N LYS A 52 8.38 5.88 7.70
CA LYS A 52 7.86 6.82 8.71
C LYS A 52 8.78 8.02 8.86
N ASP A 53 10.09 7.81 8.97
CA ASP A 53 11.06 8.89 9.16
C ASP A 53 11.21 9.73 7.90
N ALA A 54 11.18 9.11 6.71
CA ALA A 54 11.14 9.83 5.44
C ALA A 54 9.91 10.74 5.32
N THR A 55 8.75 10.30 5.82
CA THR A 55 7.53 11.11 5.88
C THR A 55 7.69 12.31 6.81
N ASN A 56 8.31 12.12 7.98
CA ASN A 56 8.60 13.20 8.91
C ASN A 56 9.52 14.27 8.29
N GLU A 57 10.60 13.86 7.61
CA GLU A 57 11.51 14.79 6.96
C GLU A 57 10.83 15.54 5.80
N ALA A 58 10.02 14.86 4.98
CA ALA A 58 9.26 15.50 3.91
C ALA A 58 8.23 16.52 4.42
N MET A 59 7.53 16.21 5.51
CA MET A 59 6.61 17.16 6.15
C MET A 59 7.35 18.37 6.73
N ARG A 60 8.52 18.17 7.35
CA ARG A 60 9.36 19.26 7.86
C ARG A 60 9.85 20.18 6.74
N ASP A 61 10.28 19.60 5.62
CA ASP A 61 10.67 20.36 4.43
C ASP A 61 9.51 21.22 3.92
N TRP A 62 8.33 20.59 3.73
CA TRP A 62 7.15 21.31 3.26
C TRP A 62 6.73 22.46 4.17
N ILE A 63 6.83 22.30 5.51
CA ILE A 63 6.54 23.36 6.47
C ILE A 63 7.51 24.54 6.33
N ASN A 64 8.79 24.27 6.02
CA ASN A 64 9.80 25.31 5.85
C ASN A 64 9.73 25.99 4.47
N ASN A 65 9.19 25.30 3.46
CA ASN A 65 9.12 25.78 2.07
C ASN A 65 7.68 25.81 1.50
N PRO A 66 6.69 26.45 2.16
CA PRO A 66 5.28 26.30 1.79
C PRO A 66 4.84 27.09 0.55
N VAL A 67 5.68 28.00 0.03
CA VAL A 67 5.31 28.95 -1.04
C VAL A 67 5.50 28.36 -2.43
N ASP A 68 6.61 27.67 -2.64
CA ASP A 68 7.06 27.13 -3.93
C ASP A 68 7.10 25.60 -3.96
N THR A 69 6.85 24.93 -2.85
CA THR A 69 6.88 23.46 -2.75
C THR A 69 5.47 22.89 -2.58
N HIS A 70 5.12 21.94 -3.46
CA HIS A 70 3.95 21.09 -3.29
C HIS A 70 4.37 19.72 -2.74
N TYR A 71 3.84 19.36 -1.56
CA TYR A 71 4.08 18.04 -0.98
C TYR A 71 3.17 16.97 -1.63
N ILE A 72 3.78 16.02 -2.32
CA ILE A 72 3.08 14.87 -2.92
C ILE A 72 3.14 13.69 -1.94
N ILE A 73 2.06 13.49 -1.19
CA ILE A 73 1.91 12.30 -0.35
C ILE A 73 1.54 11.08 -1.20
N GLY A 74 2.17 9.94 -0.93
CA GLY A 74 2.08 8.74 -1.76
C GLY A 74 0.88 7.82 -1.48
N SER A 75 0.00 8.16 -0.54
CA SER A 75 -1.12 7.29 -0.18
C SER A 75 -2.31 8.07 0.39
N VAL A 76 -3.40 7.36 0.74
CA VAL A 76 -4.63 7.93 1.33
C VAL A 76 -4.49 8.20 2.84
N VAL A 77 -3.32 8.64 3.25
CA VAL A 77 -2.99 9.02 4.63
C VAL A 77 -2.79 10.54 4.69
N GLY A 78 -2.46 11.06 5.87
CA GLY A 78 -2.17 12.48 6.03
C GLY A 78 -3.41 13.36 6.25
N PRO A 79 -3.22 14.67 6.44
CA PRO A 79 -4.32 15.59 6.71
C PRO A 79 -5.23 15.74 5.50
N HIS A 80 -6.48 16.17 5.72
CA HIS A 80 -7.32 16.68 4.64
C HIS A 80 -6.58 17.82 3.90
N PRO A 81 -6.58 17.86 2.56
CA PRO A 81 -7.43 17.09 1.63
C PRO A 81 -6.82 15.77 1.11
N TYR A 82 -5.64 15.36 1.55
CA TYR A 82 -4.88 14.29 0.89
C TYR A 82 -5.60 12.93 0.83
N PRO A 83 -6.22 12.39 1.90
CA PRO A 83 -6.91 11.11 1.80
C PRO A 83 -8.02 11.10 0.73
N ASP A 84 -8.85 12.14 0.70
CA ASP A 84 -9.95 12.27 -0.28
C ASP A 84 -9.40 12.49 -1.69
N MET A 85 -8.44 13.40 -1.85
CA MET A 85 -7.81 13.70 -3.13
C MET A 85 -7.14 12.48 -3.75
N VAL A 86 -6.34 11.73 -2.97
CA VAL A 86 -5.66 10.53 -3.46
C VAL A 86 -6.66 9.43 -3.79
N ALA A 87 -7.70 9.23 -2.97
CA ALA A 87 -8.74 8.24 -3.25
C ALA A 87 -9.47 8.55 -4.56
N ARG A 88 -9.79 9.82 -4.82
CA ARG A 88 -10.39 10.28 -6.09
C ARG A 88 -9.46 10.09 -7.28
N PHE A 89 -8.17 10.40 -7.15
CA PHE A 89 -7.23 10.16 -8.25
C PHE A 89 -7.02 8.68 -8.55
N GLN A 90 -7.21 7.81 -7.56
CA GLN A 90 -7.14 6.36 -7.72
C GLN A 90 -8.48 5.71 -8.12
N SER A 91 -9.60 6.45 -8.11
CA SER A 91 -10.94 5.88 -8.38
C SER A 91 -11.07 5.30 -9.79
N ILE A 92 -10.24 5.78 -10.72
CA ILE A 92 -10.17 5.26 -12.08
C ILE A 92 -9.96 3.73 -12.12
N ILE A 93 -9.28 3.16 -11.10
CA ILE A 93 -9.07 1.71 -10.98
C ILE A 93 -10.43 0.99 -10.92
N SER A 94 -11.34 1.41 -10.04
CA SER A 94 -12.64 0.78 -9.93
C SER A 94 -13.58 1.16 -11.08
N GLU A 95 -13.45 2.37 -11.64
CA GLU A 95 -14.24 2.79 -12.80
C GLU A 95 -13.96 1.88 -14.00
N GLU A 96 -12.69 1.64 -14.31
CA GLU A 96 -12.27 0.72 -15.38
C GLU A 96 -12.66 -0.72 -15.05
N THR A 97 -12.50 -1.15 -13.79
CA THR A 97 -12.90 -2.49 -13.33
C THR A 97 -14.37 -2.75 -13.60
N LYS A 98 -15.27 -1.81 -13.26
CA LYS A 98 -16.72 -1.94 -13.50
C LYS A 98 -17.03 -2.16 -14.98
N LYS A 99 -16.43 -1.32 -15.83
CA LYS A 99 -16.62 -1.41 -17.28
C LYS A 99 -16.13 -2.76 -17.82
N GLN A 100 -14.93 -3.18 -17.44
CA GLN A 100 -14.33 -4.43 -17.89
C GLN A 100 -15.10 -5.65 -17.37
N LEU A 101 -15.60 -5.61 -16.13
CA LEU A 101 -16.38 -6.70 -15.56
C LEU A 101 -17.72 -6.86 -16.29
N LEU A 102 -18.39 -5.74 -16.63
CA LEU A 102 -19.62 -5.77 -17.43
C LEU A 102 -19.38 -6.40 -18.80
N GLU A 103 -18.29 -6.02 -19.48
CA GLU A 103 -17.91 -6.58 -20.78
C GLU A 103 -17.59 -8.08 -20.71
N LYS A 104 -16.99 -8.56 -19.62
CA LYS A 104 -16.55 -9.96 -19.47
C LYS A 104 -17.59 -10.90 -18.89
N THR A 105 -18.44 -10.40 -18.00
CA THR A 105 -19.32 -11.23 -17.16
C THR A 105 -20.80 -10.88 -17.30
N GLY A 106 -21.12 -9.77 -17.98
CA GLY A 106 -22.48 -9.23 -18.05
C GLY A 106 -22.94 -8.52 -16.76
N LYS A 107 -22.06 -8.40 -15.75
CA LYS A 107 -22.30 -7.69 -14.48
C LYS A 107 -21.21 -6.66 -14.25
N ASP A 108 -21.55 -5.44 -13.84
CA ASP A 108 -20.58 -4.39 -13.52
C ASP A 108 -20.12 -4.41 -12.05
N GLN A 109 -20.60 -5.38 -11.26
CA GLN A 109 -20.30 -5.56 -9.84
C GLN A 109 -19.69 -6.95 -9.59
N PRO A 110 -18.55 -7.05 -8.89
CA PRO A 110 -18.00 -8.33 -8.47
C PRO A 110 -18.66 -8.80 -7.17
N ASP A 111 -18.59 -10.10 -6.88
CA ASP A 111 -18.99 -10.62 -5.57
C ASP A 111 -17.93 -10.27 -4.51
N TYR A 112 -16.65 -10.31 -4.89
CA TYR A 112 -15.52 -9.96 -4.04
C TYR A 112 -14.54 -9.04 -4.76
N VAL A 113 -14.06 -8.03 -4.04
CA VAL A 113 -12.94 -7.20 -4.49
C VAL A 113 -11.85 -7.16 -3.41
N LEU A 114 -10.63 -7.53 -3.79
CA LEU A 114 -9.49 -7.66 -2.91
C LEU A 114 -8.41 -6.66 -3.27
N ALA A 115 -7.77 -6.07 -2.27
CA ALA A 115 -6.62 -5.20 -2.45
C ALA A 115 -5.72 -5.21 -1.20
N CYS A 116 -4.41 -5.09 -1.40
CA CYS A 116 -3.47 -5.00 -0.29
C CYS A 116 -3.49 -3.59 0.34
N VAL A 117 -3.25 -3.49 1.64
CA VAL A 117 -3.31 -2.23 2.39
C VAL A 117 -2.08 -2.03 3.26
N GLY A 118 -1.27 -1.05 2.85
CA GLY A 118 -0.36 -0.32 3.75
C GLY A 118 -1.02 1.00 4.13
N GLY A 119 -0.63 2.10 3.46
CA GLY A 119 -1.38 3.36 3.55
C GLY A 119 -2.79 3.29 2.93
N GLY A 120 -2.97 2.44 1.91
CA GLY A 120 -4.28 2.04 1.39
C GLY A 120 -4.76 2.68 0.09
N SER A 121 -3.91 3.38 -0.67
CA SER A 121 -4.34 4.11 -1.88
C SER A 121 -4.88 3.22 -3.00
N ASN A 122 -4.21 2.10 -3.31
CA ASN A 122 -4.68 1.16 -4.33
C ASN A 122 -6.04 0.56 -3.94
N ALA A 123 -6.21 0.17 -2.67
CA ALA A 123 -7.46 -0.37 -2.16
C ALA A 123 -8.57 0.67 -2.13
N ALA A 124 -8.27 1.92 -1.75
CA ALA A 124 -9.25 3.01 -1.79
C ALA A 124 -9.75 3.27 -3.22
N GLY A 125 -8.85 3.27 -4.20
CA GLY A 125 -9.20 3.39 -5.61
C GLY A 125 -10.02 2.22 -6.15
N MET A 126 -9.61 0.99 -5.80
CA MET A 126 -10.30 -0.24 -6.19
C MET A 126 -11.68 -0.39 -5.51
N PHE A 127 -11.87 0.13 -4.30
CA PHE A 127 -13.16 0.07 -3.62
C PHE A 127 -14.07 1.24 -3.98
N TYR A 128 -13.54 2.34 -4.50
CA TYR A 128 -14.20 3.64 -4.60
C TYR A 128 -15.65 3.57 -5.11
N HIS A 129 -15.88 2.95 -6.27
CA HIS A 129 -17.21 2.84 -6.88
C HIS A 129 -18.08 1.68 -6.36
N PHE A 130 -17.58 0.89 -5.40
CA PHE A 130 -18.28 -0.23 -4.77
C PHE A 130 -18.61 0.02 -3.29
N ILE A 131 -18.14 1.12 -2.69
CA ILE A 131 -18.30 1.41 -1.26
C ILE A 131 -19.76 1.41 -0.80
N ASP A 132 -20.67 1.94 -1.61
CA ASP A 132 -22.09 2.01 -1.24
C ASP A 132 -22.89 0.76 -1.64
N ASP A 133 -22.25 -0.22 -2.30
CA ASP A 133 -22.90 -1.45 -2.74
C ASP A 133 -22.67 -2.59 -1.76
N GLU A 134 -23.64 -2.83 -0.87
CA GLU A 134 -23.55 -3.85 0.18
C GLU A 134 -23.45 -5.29 -0.37
N ASN A 135 -23.78 -5.53 -1.64
CA ASN A 135 -23.61 -6.86 -2.25
C ASN A 135 -22.14 -7.17 -2.53
N VAL A 136 -21.31 -6.14 -2.76
CA VAL A 136 -19.89 -6.30 -3.06
C VAL A 136 -19.09 -6.43 -1.77
N GLN A 137 -18.41 -7.56 -1.59
CA GLN A 137 -17.53 -7.79 -0.44
C GLN A 137 -16.17 -7.11 -0.66
N LEU A 138 -15.87 -6.07 0.14
CA LEU A 138 -14.59 -5.35 0.10
C LEU A 138 -13.61 -6.01 1.07
N ILE A 139 -12.51 -6.54 0.56
CA ILE A 139 -11.50 -7.25 1.36
C ILE A 139 -10.16 -6.52 1.25
N ALA A 140 -9.73 -5.94 2.35
CA ALA A 140 -8.43 -5.31 2.50
C ALA A 140 -7.44 -6.26 3.18
N VAL A 141 -6.28 -6.46 2.56
CA VAL A 141 -5.26 -7.40 3.06
C VAL A 141 -4.04 -6.66 3.58
N GLU A 142 -3.81 -6.72 4.89
CA GLU A 142 -2.66 -6.14 5.58
C GLU A 142 -1.51 -7.15 5.69
N ALA A 143 -0.29 -6.64 5.93
CA ALA A 143 0.88 -7.49 6.13
C ALA A 143 0.99 -7.97 7.59
N ALA A 144 0.88 -9.28 7.80
CA ALA A 144 1.09 -9.90 9.10
C ALA A 144 2.58 -10.02 9.46
N GLY A 145 3.51 -9.78 8.54
CA GLY A 145 4.94 -9.93 8.77
C GLY A 145 5.30 -11.38 9.10
N LYS A 146 5.96 -11.59 10.25
CA LYS A 146 6.24 -12.94 10.81
C LYS A 146 5.06 -13.53 11.59
N GLY A 147 3.88 -12.92 11.50
CA GLY A 147 2.67 -13.29 12.22
C GLY A 147 2.25 -12.19 13.19
N VAL A 148 0.95 -12.02 13.39
CA VAL A 148 0.39 -10.91 14.20
C VAL A 148 0.86 -10.92 15.66
N ASP A 149 1.09 -12.09 16.24
CA ASP A 149 1.54 -12.24 17.63
C ASP A 149 3.08 -12.30 17.78
N SER A 150 3.83 -12.18 16.69
CA SER A 150 5.30 -12.33 16.69
C SER A 150 6.05 -11.09 17.22
N GLY A 151 5.37 -9.95 17.31
CA GLY A 151 6.01 -8.64 17.50
C GLY A 151 6.60 -8.03 16.22
N PHE A 152 6.62 -8.77 15.11
CA PHE A 152 7.10 -8.32 13.80
C PHE A 152 5.96 -8.37 12.77
N SER A 153 5.15 -7.33 12.74
CA SER A 153 3.95 -7.26 11.90
C SER A 153 3.63 -5.82 11.48
N ALA A 154 2.82 -5.66 10.45
CA ALA A 154 2.23 -4.38 10.02
C ALA A 154 0.69 -4.47 9.90
N ALA A 155 0.07 -5.45 10.58
CA ALA A 155 -1.37 -5.67 10.59
C ALA A 155 -2.09 -4.61 11.46
N THR A 156 -2.20 -3.40 10.92
CA THR A 156 -2.60 -2.20 11.67
C THR A 156 -4.02 -2.30 12.23
N THR A 157 -4.98 -2.90 11.52
CA THR A 157 -6.35 -3.05 12.06
C THR A 157 -6.45 -4.07 13.19
N TYR A 158 -5.54 -5.05 13.24
CA TYR A 158 -5.50 -6.05 14.30
C TYR A 158 -4.72 -5.57 15.52
N LEU A 159 -3.54 -4.96 15.31
CA LEU A 159 -2.60 -4.57 16.38
C LEU A 159 -2.75 -3.12 16.83
N GLY A 160 -3.35 -2.29 15.99
CA GLY A 160 -3.46 -0.86 16.20
C GLY A 160 -4.66 -0.46 17.04
N LYS A 161 -4.63 0.81 17.46
CA LYS A 161 -5.74 1.49 18.11
C LYS A 161 -5.89 2.89 17.54
N GLU A 162 -7.03 3.49 17.78
CA GLU A 162 -7.32 4.84 17.32
C GLU A 162 -6.30 5.86 17.87
N GLY A 163 -5.82 6.77 17.02
CA GLY A 163 -4.89 7.83 17.40
C GLY A 163 -4.61 8.78 16.25
N VAL A 164 -3.60 9.65 16.42
CA VAL A 164 -3.26 10.69 15.43
C VAL A 164 -1.82 10.48 14.96
N LEU A 165 -1.65 10.26 13.66
CA LEU A 165 -0.35 10.11 13.01
C LEU A 165 -0.32 10.88 11.70
N HIS A 166 0.79 11.58 11.44
CA HIS A 166 1.04 12.36 10.22
C HIS A 166 -0.12 13.28 9.81
N GLY A 167 -0.82 13.89 10.78
CA GLY A 167 -1.92 14.84 10.52
C GLY A 167 -3.29 14.22 10.28
N SER A 168 -3.47 12.91 10.48
CA SER A 168 -4.77 12.24 10.38
C SER A 168 -5.14 11.49 11.66
N ARG A 169 -6.42 11.54 12.04
CA ARG A 169 -6.98 10.65 13.07
C ARG A 169 -7.42 9.35 12.40
N SER A 170 -6.79 8.24 12.76
CA SER A 170 -7.00 6.92 12.16
C SER A 170 -6.66 5.80 13.16
N ILE A 171 -6.44 4.58 12.69
CA ILE A 171 -5.87 3.47 13.46
C ILE A 171 -4.36 3.44 13.22
N LEU A 172 -3.57 3.27 14.28
CA LEU A 172 -2.13 3.04 14.19
C LEU A 172 -1.63 2.07 15.28
N MET A 173 -0.53 1.40 14.98
CA MET A 173 0.25 0.61 15.93
C MET A 173 1.01 1.53 16.87
N GLN A 174 0.69 1.47 18.15
CA GLN A 174 1.29 2.35 19.16
C GLN A 174 1.26 1.71 20.56
N THR A 175 2.22 2.06 21.39
CA THR A 175 2.36 1.60 22.78
C THR A 175 1.23 2.13 23.67
N ALA A 176 1.19 1.69 24.93
CA ALA A 176 0.20 2.15 25.91
C ALA A 176 0.23 3.68 26.12
N ASP A 177 1.43 4.28 26.11
CA ASP A 177 1.69 5.71 26.24
C ASP A 177 1.64 6.49 24.91
N GLY A 178 1.29 5.83 23.80
CA GLY A 178 1.03 6.47 22.51
C GLY A 178 2.26 6.67 21.62
N GLN A 179 3.38 6.00 21.90
CA GLN A 179 4.53 5.98 21.00
C GLN A 179 4.26 5.06 19.82
N VAL A 180 4.59 5.49 18.60
CA VAL A 180 4.42 4.67 17.39
C VAL A 180 5.29 3.43 17.47
N VAL A 181 4.69 2.26 17.28
CA VAL A 181 5.40 0.98 17.18
C VAL A 181 5.89 0.81 15.75
N GLU A 182 7.12 0.33 15.59
CA GLU A 182 7.70 0.08 14.27
C GLU A 182 6.99 -1.10 13.59
N PRO A 183 6.53 -0.93 12.34
CA PRO A 183 5.95 -2.03 11.58
C PRO A 183 7.04 -2.99 11.10
N HIS A 184 6.60 -4.17 10.67
CA HIS A 184 7.46 -5.09 9.92
C HIS A 184 6.67 -5.82 8.82
N SER A 185 7.22 -5.79 7.60
CA SER A 185 6.84 -6.64 6.49
C SER A 185 8.04 -6.89 5.58
N VAL A 186 8.07 -8.04 4.92
CA VAL A 186 8.98 -8.27 3.77
C VAL A 186 8.69 -7.30 2.61
N SER A 187 7.45 -6.80 2.52
CA SER A 187 7.00 -5.85 1.51
C SER A 187 7.15 -4.40 1.99
N ALA A 188 8.11 -3.67 1.42
CA ALA A 188 8.36 -2.27 1.81
C ALA A 188 7.13 -1.35 1.65
N GLY A 189 6.24 -1.63 0.68
CA GLY A 189 5.02 -0.83 0.46
C GLY A 189 3.91 -1.08 1.50
N LEU A 190 3.99 -2.18 2.27
CA LEU A 190 3.05 -2.49 3.35
C LEU A 190 3.64 -2.24 4.74
N ASP A 191 4.94 -1.94 4.83
CA ASP A 191 5.68 -1.70 6.07
C ASP A 191 5.40 -0.29 6.66
N TYR A 192 4.14 -0.06 7.05
CA TYR A 192 3.66 1.23 7.57
C TYR A 192 2.80 1.01 8.83
N PRO A 193 3.00 1.76 9.93
CA PRO A 193 2.34 1.48 11.22
C PRO A 193 0.93 2.07 11.34
N GLY A 194 0.39 2.66 10.26
CA GLY A 194 -0.91 3.31 10.26
C GLY A 194 -1.75 2.87 9.08
N ILE A 195 -2.97 3.38 9.00
CA ILE A 195 -3.87 3.12 7.88
C ILE A 195 -4.62 4.40 7.49
N GLY A 196 -5.04 4.53 6.22
CA GLY A 196 -5.84 5.69 5.79
C GLY A 196 -7.16 5.81 6.57
N PRO A 197 -7.63 7.04 6.88
CA PRO A 197 -8.84 7.23 7.69
C PRO A 197 -10.12 6.68 7.04
N GLN A 198 -10.20 6.63 5.71
CA GLN A 198 -11.30 5.96 4.99
C GLN A 198 -11.33 4.46 5.32
N HIS A 199 -10.17 3.80 5.33
CA HIS A 199 -10.05 2.38 5.66
C HIS A 199 -10.38 2.11 7.13
N ALA A 200 -9.90 2.96 8.04
CA ALA A 200 -10.28 2.90 9.45
C ALA A 200 -11.80 3.02 9.65
N HIS A 201 -12.46 3.89 8.88
CA HIS A 201 -13.92 4.02 8.87
C HIS A 201 -14.60 2.73 8.36
N LEU A 202 -14.19 2.22 7.19
CA LEU A 202 -14.73 1.00 6.60
C LEU A 202 -14.58 -0.22 7.52
N PHE A 203 -13.45 -0.33 8.22
CA PHE A 203 -13.23 -1.36 9.24
C PHE A 203 -14.21 -1.22 10.42
N LYS A 204 -14.32 -0.02 10.99
CA LYS A 204 -15.17 0.26 12.15
C LYS A 204 -16.66 0.04 11.86
N THR A 205 -17.12 0.40 10.66
CA THR A 205 -18.50 0.17 10.21
C THR A 205 -18.76 -1.24 9.71
N LYS A 206 -17.71 -2.08 9.64
CA LYS A 206 -17.74 -3.44 9.08
C LYS A 206 -18.13 -3.49 7.60
N ARG A 207 -18.07 -2.36 6.89
CA ARG A 207 -18.28 -2.31 5.45
C ARG A 207 -17.13 -2.99 4.70
N GLY A 208 -15.91 -2.82 5.19
CA GLY A 208 -14.72 -3.53 4.70
C GLY A 208 -14.30 -4.64 5.66
N LYS A 209 -13.91 -5.79 5.11
CA LYS A 209 -13.28 -6.89 5.84
C LYS A 209 -11.76 -6.73 5.76
N TYR A 210 -11.11 -6.59 6.90
CA TYR A 210 -9.65 -6.49 6.98
C TYR A 210 -9.09 -7.81 7.48
N VAL A 211 -8.14 -8.34 6.73
CA VAL A 211 -7.49 -9.63 6.97
C VAL A 211 -5.99 -9.46 6.82
N SER A 212 -5.22 -10.44 7.25
CA SER A 212 -3.75 -10.34 7.24
C SER A 212 -3.09 -11.58 6.67
N ILE A 213 -1.99 -11.38 5.96
CA ILE A 213 -1.20 -12.42 5.29
C ILE A 213 0.26 -12.31 5.74
N THR A 214 0.91 -13.44 6.04
CA THR A 214 2.32 -13.46 6.46
C THR A 214 3.27 -13.26 5.29
N ASP A 215 4.53 -12.93 5.60
CA ASP A 215 5.58 -12.80 4.58
C ASP A 215 5.67 -14.04 3.68
N ASP A 216 5.71 -15.23 4.29
CA ASP A 216 5.87 -16.50 3.57
C ASP A 216 4.66 -16.78 2.67
N GLU A 217 3.44 -16.60 3.19
CA GLU A 217 2.21 -16.74 2.41
C GLU A 217 2.18 -15.81 1.19
N SER A 218 2.64 -14.56 1.35
CA SER A 218 2.71 -13.60 0.23
C SER A 218 3.74 -13.99 -0.83
N LEU A 219 4.89 -14.52 -0.42
CA LEU A 219 5.95 -14.93 -1.34
C LEU A 219 5.52 -16.18 -2.13
N ASP A 220 4.91 -17.15 -1.45
CA ASP A 220 4.36 -18.36 -2.06
C ASP A 220 3.28 -18.03 -3.09
N ALA A 221 2.35 -17.11 -2.77
CA ALA A 221 1.33 -16.66 -3.73
C ALA A 221 1.92 -15.93 -4.94
N GLY A 222 3.01 -15.17 -4.74
CA GLY A 222 3.72 -14.53 -5.83
C GLY A 222 4.39 -15.52 -6.78
N LEU A 223 5.01 -16.57 -6.23
CA LEU A 223 5.58 -17.67 -7.00
C LEU A 223 4.48 -18.44 -7.75
N LEU A 224 3.37 -18.73 -7.09
CA LEU A 224 2.22 -19.43 -7.68
C LEU A 224 1.67 -18.67 -8.89
N LEU A 225 1.43 -17.35 -8.78
CA LEU A 225 1.00 -16.52 -9.91
C LEU A 225 2.01 -16.56 -11.06
N THR A 226 3.31 -16.51 -10.74
CA THR A 226 4.37 -16.56 -11.74
C THR A 226 4.36 -17.89 -12.50
N GLN A 227 4.16 -19.00 -11.80
CA GLN A 227 4.15 -20.34 -12.39
C GLN A 227 2.89 -20.60 -13.23
N LEU A 228 1.73 -20.13 -12.76
CA LEU A 228 0.45 -20.37 -13.44
C LEU A 228 0.22 -19.43 -14.62
N GLU A 229 0.53 -18.13 -14.44
CA GLU A 229 0.11 -17.08 -15.37
C GLU A 229 1.28 -16.34 -16.03
N GLY A 230 2.53 -16.63 -15.64
CA GLY A 230 3.71 -15.93 -16.16
C GLY A 230 3.81 -14.46 -15.72
N ILE A 231 3.08 -14.08 -14.66
CA ILE A 231 3.06 -12.72 -14.13
C ILE A 231 3.85 -12.70 -12.82
N ILE A 232 4.89 -11.87 -12.74
CA ILE A 232 5.64 -11.64 -11.50
C ILE A 232 5.02 -10.44 -10.76
N PRO A 233 4.24 -10.66 -9.68
CA PRO A 233 3.58 -9.57 -8.98
C PRO A 233 4.56 -8.87 -8.03
N ALA A 234 4.27 -7.60 -7.70
CA ALA A 234 4.88 -6.98 -6.53
C ALA A 234 4.45 -7.76 -5.28
N ILE A 235 5.35 -7.89 -4.29
CA ILE A 235 5.04 -8.64 -3.05
C ILE A 235 3.83 -8.00 -2.32
N GLU A 236 3.64 -6.69 -2.44
CA GLU A 236 2.44 -5.99 -1.95
C GLU A 236 1.17 -6.65 -2.52
N SER A 237 1.09 -6.79 -3.85
CA SER A 237 -0.07 -7.38 -4.54
C SER A 237 -0.23 -8.87 -4.22
N ALA A 238 0.88 -9.56 -4.00
CA ALA A 238 0.89 -10.97 -3.65
C ALA A 238 0.21 -11.24 -2.29
N HIS A 239 0.18 -10.27 -1.37
CA HIS A 239 -0.64 -10.39 -0.16
C HIS A 239 -2.13 -10.53 -0.49
N ALA A 240 -2.65 -9.72 -1.41
CA ALA A 240 -4.05 -9.81 -1.81
C ALA A 240 -4.38 -11.15 -2.47
N LEU A 241 -3.44 -11.69 -3.27
CA LEU A 241 -3.57 -13.00 -3.91
C LEU A 241 -3.53 -14.15 -2.90
N ALA A 242 -2.62 -14.12 -1.94
CA ALA A 242 -2.48 -15.16 -0.93
C ALA A 242 -3.76 -15.39 -0.12
N TYR A 243 -4.58 -14.35 0.06
CA TYR A 243 -5.84 -14.51 0.78
C TYR A 243 -6.87 -15.37 0.03
N LEU A 244 -6.75 -15.53 -1.30
CA LEU A 244 -7.65 -16.38 -2.08
C LEU A 244 -7.61 -17.85 -1.60
N GLU A 245 -6.44 -18.37 -1.20
CA GLU A 245 -6.29 -19.72 -0.64
C GLU A 245 -7.02 -19.92 0.71
N LYS A 246 -7.35 -18.81 1.39
CA LYS A 246 -8.09 -18.80 2.66
C LYS A 246 -9.58 -18.54 2.48
N MET A 247 -10.04 -18.33 1.24
CA MET A 247 -11.43 -18.08 0.92
C MET A 247 -12.13 -19.36 0.49
N GLU A 248 -13.42 -19.45 0.81
CA GLU A 248 -14.30 -20.51 0.33
C GLU A 248 -15.16 -19.96 -0.81
N PHE A 249 -15.16 -20.67 -1.94
CA PHE A 249 -15.96 -20.33 -3.12
C PHE A 249 -17.01 -21.40 -3.38
N LYS A 250 -18.22 -20.99 -3.73
CA LYS A 250 -19.33 -21.89 -4.09
C LYS A 250 -19.37 -22.18 -5.59
N GLY A 251 -18.57 -21.46 -6.37
CA GLY A 251 -18.51 -21.53 -7.83
C GLY A 251 -19.44 -20.50 -8.47
N GLY A 252 -18.93 -19.81 -9.48
CA GLY A 252 -19.67 -18.80 -10.25
C GLY A 252 -19.57 -17.38 -9.68
N GLU A 253 -18.86 -17.18 -8.56
CA GLU A 253 -18.54 -15.85 -8.06
C GLU A 253 -17.50 -15.14 -8.93
N ASN A 254 -17.70 -13.84 -9.15
CA ASN A 254 -16.74 -12.95 -9.78
C ASN A 254 -15.83 -12.35 -8.70
N VAL A 255 -14.54 -12.65 -8.79
CA VAL A 255 -13.51 -12.14 -7.87
C VAL A 255 -12.58 -11.20 -8.61
N VAL A 256 -12.43 -9.98 -8.11
CA VAL A 256 -11.46 -9.01 -8.63
C VAL A 256 -10.35 -8.79 -7.62
N VAL A 257 -9.10 -8.92 -8.04
CA VAL A 257 -7.93 -8.62 -7.22
C VAL A 257 -7.18 -7.42 -7.83
N CYS A 258 -6.94 -6.39 -7.02
CA CYS A 258 -6.12 -5.26 -7.43
C CYS A 258 -4.64 -5.67 -7.47
N LEU A 259 -4.14 -6.00 -8.67
CA LEU A 259 -2.72 -6.28 -8.90
C LEU A 259 -1.91 -4.97 -8.95
N SER A 260 -1.72 -4.36 -7.77
CA SER A 260 -1.25 -2.98 -7.57
C SER A 260 0.11 -2.64 -8.19
N GLY A 261 0.93 -3.63 -8.52
CA GLY A 261 2.24 -3.42 -9.13
C GLY A 261 2.93 -4.72 -9.56
N ARG A 262 4.00 -4.55 -10.33
CA ARG A 262 4.87 -5.62 -10.83
C ARG A 262 6.09 -5.85 -9.94
N GLY A 263 6.59 -7.08 -9.92
CA GLY A 263 7.62 -7.56 -9.00
C GLY A 263 9.07 -7.35 -9.41
N ASP A 264 9.37 -6.59 -10.48
CA ASP A 264 10.78 -6.34 -10.88
C ASP A 264 11.64 -5.80 -9.74
N LYS A 265 11.03 -4.97 -8.86
CA LYS A 265 11.71 -4.38 -7.70
C LYS A 265 11.97 -5.37 -6.56
N ASP A 266 11.30 -6.52 -6.60
CA ASP A 266 11.27 -7.52 -5.52
C ASP A 266 12.04 -8.81 -5.90
N MET A 267 12.66 -8.85 -7.10
CA MET A 267 13.36 -10.03 -7.60
C MET A 267 14.45 -10.53 -6.66
N GLU A 268 15.24 -9.63 -6.06
CA GLU A 268 16.27 -10.04 -5.09
C GLU A 268 15.66 -10.72 -3.86
N THR A 269 14.51 -10.23 -3.39
CA THR A 269 13.79 -10.83 -2.26
C THR A 269 13.24 -12.20 -2.63
N TYR A 270 12.63 -12.35 -3.81
CA TYR A 270 12.17 -13.65 -4.31
C TYR A 270 13.33 -14.64 -4.46
N MET A 271 14.44 -14.23 -5.10
CA MET A 271 15.61 -15.08 -5.29
C MET A 271 16.18 -15.57 -3.95
N LYS A 272 16.31 -14.66 -2.98
CA LYS A 272 16.82 -15.00 -1.65
C LYS A 272 15.88 -15.95 -0.89
N HIS A 273 14.57 -15.76 -0.98
CA HIS A 273 13.60 -16.58 -0.26
C HIS A 273 13.54 -18.01 -0.82
N PHE A 274 13.56 -18.14 -2.15
CA PHE A 274 13.45 -19.44 -2.84
C PHE A 274 14.79 -20.08 -3.21
N ASN A 275 15.92 -19.46 -2.84
CA ASN A 275 17.28 -19.92 -3.18
C ASN A 275 17.50 -20.13 -4.70
N LEU A 276 17.11 -19.14 -5.50
CA LEU A 276 17.27 -19.13 -6.97
C LEU A 276 18.61 -18.54 -7.43
#